data_AF-A0A5R9GXC7-F1
#
_entry.id   AF-A0A5R9GXC7-F1
#
_cell.length_a   1.000
_cell.length_b   1.000
_cell.length_c   1.000
_cell.angle_alpha   90.00
_cell.angle_beta   90.00
_cell.angle_gamma   90.00
#
_symmetry.space_group_name_H-M   'P 1'
#
loop_
_entity.id
_entity.type
_entity.pdbx_description
1 polymer ?
#
loop_
_entity_poly.entity_id
_entity_poly.type
_entity_poly.pdbx_seq_one_letter_code
_entity_poly.pdbx_strand_id
1 'polypeptide(L)'
;MTSIKDIISKYEVTRATLHNWKTTKPNLYNLLLNPEDTNEKLRDINIVLEKYSKTIKSTFSEDDILFILNLSLENFVNDIEKLHTIYIEQTAKELKENSEFVLNIYQKIQDLNLIERYIFILRIKSLRKEKIKQTDIKTAIKHYFKEFLE
;
A
#
# COMPACT_ATOMS: atom_id res chain seq x y z
N MET A 1 -2.37 -20.84 2.86
CA MET A 1 -3.03 -21.54 1.74
C MET A 1 -3.57 -22.86 2.27
N THR A 2 -4.88 -23.05 2.31
CA THR A 2 -5.48 -24.28 2.85
C THR A 2 -5.32 -25.41 1.86
N SER A 3 -4.91 -26.61 2.29
CA SER A 3 -4.72 -27.70 1.34
C SER A 3 -6.07 -28.21 0.82
N ILE A 4 -6.11 -28.66 -0.44
CA ILE A 4 -7.30 -29.24 -1.06
C ILE A 4 -7.86 -30.42 -0.25
N LYS A 5 -7.00 -31.19 0.43
CA LYS A 5 -7.42 -32.30 1.29
C LYS A 5 -8.21 -31.83 2.51
N ASP A 6 -7.79 -30.72 3.12
CA ASP A 6 -8.47 -30.17 4.30
C ASP A 6 -9.85 -29.61 3.93
N ILE A 7 -9.97 -28.99 2.75
CA ILE A 7 -11.25 -28.49 2.22
C ILE A 7 -12.21 -29.65 1.95
N ILE A 8 -11.73 -30.71 1.28
CA ILE A 8 -12.51 -31.92 1.00
C ILE A 8 -13.00 -32.57 2.29
N SER A 9 -12.13 -32.70 3.29
CA SER A 9 -12.46 -33.33 4.57
C SER A 9 -13.42 -32.48 5.41
N LYS A 10 -13.26 -31.15 5.41
CA LYS A 10 -14.03 -30.24 6.27
C LYS A 10 -15.44 -29.97 5.75
N TYR A 11 -15.59 -29.85 4.43
CA TYR A 11 -16.88 -29.54 3.79
C TYR A 11 -17.54 -30.77 3.17
N GLU A 12 -16.96 -31.95 3.37
CA GLU A 12 -17.47 -33.23 2.89
C GLU A 12 -17.77 -33.24 1.38
N VAL A 13 -16.94 -32.53 0.61
CA VAL A 13 -17.08 -32.41 -0.85
C VAL A 13 -16.10 -33.29 -1.58
N THR A 14 -16.53 -33.90 -2.68
CA THR A 14 -15.60 -34.67 -3.52
C THR A 14 -14.60 -33.76 -4.22
N ARG A 15 -13.42 -34.31 -4.55
CA ARG A 15 -12.40 -33.62 -5.35
C ARG A 15 -12.96 -33.14 -6.70
N ALA A 16 -13.80 -33.96 -7.34
CA ALA A 16 -14.43 -33.63 -8.62
C ALA A 16 -15.38 -32.43 -8.49
N THR A 17 -16.19 -32.39 -7.43
CA THR A 17 -17.08 -31.26 -7.12
C THR A 17 -16.30 -29.97 -6.88
N LEU A 18 -15.23 -30.03 -6.07
CA LEU A 18 -14.37 -28.88 -5.80
C LEU A 18 -13.70 -28.36 -7.08
N HIS A 19 -13.18 -29.24 -7.95
CA HIS A 19 -12.63 -28.83 -9.24
C HIS A 19 -13.68 -28.20 -10.16
N ASN A 20 -14.91 -28.71 -10.17
CA ASN A 20 -16.00 -28.13 -10.95
C ASN A 20 -16.35 -26.71 -10.47
N TRP A 21 -16.21 -26.41 -9.18
CA TRP A 21 -16.42 -25.06 -8.66
C TRP A 21 -15.40 -24.03 -9.17
N LYS A 22 -14.24 -24.46 -9.68
CA LYS A 22 -13.29 -23.57 -10.33
C LYS A 22 -13.92 -22.83 -11.53
N THR A 23 -14.82 -23.48 -12.25
CA THR A 23 -15.50 -22.92 -13.43
C THR A 23 -16.92 -22.48 -13.12
N THR A 24 -17.66 -23.23 -12.32
CA THR A 24 -19.08 -22.97 -12.04
C THR A 24 -19.33 -21.98 -10.91
N LYS A 25 -18.41 -21.88 -9.94
CA LYS A 25 -18.51 -20.99 -8.76
C LYS A 25 -17.13 -20.43 -8.36
N PRO A 26 -16.45 -19.68 -9.25
CA PRO A 26 -15.05 -19.29 -9.08
C PRO A 26 -14.79 -18.50 -7.80
N ASN A 27 -15.73 -17.63 -7.38
CA ASN A 27 -15.61 -16.85 -6.15
C ASN A 27 -15.65 -17.73 -4.89
N LEU A 28 -16.53 -18.73 -4.85
CA LEU A 28 -16.61 -19.69 -3.75
C LEU A 28 -15.35 -20.57 -3.71
N TYR A 29 -14.89 -21.02 -4.88
CA TYR A 29 -13.67 -21.82 -5.00
C TYR A 29 -12.44 -21.08 -4.45
N ASN A 30 -12.28 -19.80 -4.79
CA ASN A 30 -11.17 -18.98 -4.30
C ASN A 30 -11.28 -18.72 -2.79
N LEU A 31 -12.49 -18.47 -2.28
CA LEU A 31 -12.74 -18.25 -0.84
C LEU A 31 -12.39 -19.49 0.00
N LEU A 32 -12.64 -20.70 -0.52
CA LEU A 32 -12.30 -21.94 0.17
C LEU A 32 -10.79 -22.23 0.19
N LEU A 33 -10.07 -21.86 -0.88
CA LEU A 33 -8.61 -22.02 -0.97
C LEU A 33 -7.85 -21.01 -0.13
N ASN A 34 -8.38 -19.80 -0.05
CA ASN A 34 -7.79 -18.68 0.69
C ASN A 34 -8.80 -18.12 1.71
N PRO A 35 -9.13 -18.87 2.78
CA PRO A 35 -10.08 -18.41 3.79
C PRO A 35 -9.55 -17.21 4.59
N GLU A 36 -8.23 -17.00 4.67
CA GLU A 36 -7.63 -15.77 5.23
C GLU A 36 -7.75 -14.56 4.32
N ASP A 37 -8.04 -14.77 3.04
CA ASP A 37 -8.34 -13.78 2.01
C ASP A 37 -9.83 -13.42 2.02
N THR A 38 -10.59 -13.91 3.03
CA THR A 38 -11.93 -13.38 3.29
C THR A 38 -11.79 -11.92 3.71
N ASN A 39 -12.19 -11.05 2.79
CA ASN A 39 -12.23 -9.60 2.90
C ASN A 39 -12.73 -9.05 4.25
N GLU A 40 -13.47 -9.80 5.07
CA GLU A 40 -13.99 -9.32 6.36
C GLU A 40 -12.90 -8.91 7.36
N LYS A 41 -11.87 -9.75 7.60
CA LYS A 41 -10.80 -9.38 8.56
C LYS A 41 -9.96 -8.20 8.06
N LEU A 42 -9.68 -8.18 6.76
CA LEU A 42 -8.97 -7.07 6.12
C LEU A 42 -9.83 -5.81 6.04
N ARG A 43 -11.15 -5.94 5.92
CA ARG A 43 -12.11 -4.83 5.88
C ARG A 43 -12.10 -4.05 7.17
N ASP A 44 -12.13 -4.72 8.32
CA ASP A 44 -12.11 -4.04 9.62
C ASP A 44 -10.81 -3.27 9.82
N ILE A 45 -9.66 -3.88 9.47
CA ILE A 45 -8.35 -3.22 9.50
C ILE A 45 -8.33 -2.01 8.55
N ASN A 46 -8.81 -2.17 7.31
CA ASN A 46 -8.88 -1.08 6.35
C ASN A 46 -9.79 0.06 6.83
N ILE A 47 -10.93 -0.25 7.46
CA ILE A 47 -11.81 0.76 8.05
C ILE A 47 -11.07 1.53 9.16
N VAL A 48 -10.31 0.84 10.00
CA VAL A 48 -9.52 1.49 11.07
C VAL A 48 -8.42 2.36 10.46
N LEU A 49 -7.68 1.87 9.46
CA LEU A 49 -6.65 2.64 8.76
C LEU A 49 -7.21 3.88 8.05
N GLU A 50 -8.37 3.78 7.41
CA GLU A 50 -9.03 4.93 6.75
C GLU A 50 -9.66 5.92 7.74
N LYS A 51 -10.01 5.47 8.96
CA LYS A 51 -10.38 6.39 10.04
C LYS A 51 -9.16 7.10 10.61
N TYR A 52 -8.06 6.37 10.77
CA TYR A 52 -6.80 6.89 11.28
C TYR A 52 -6.16 7.87 10.30
N SER A 53 -6.22 7.61 8.99
CA SER A 53 -5.66 8.50 7.95
C SER A 53 -6.18 9.93 8.09
N LYS A 54 -7.46 10.11 8.44
CA LYS A 54 -8.08 11.43 8.65
C LYS A 54 -7.56 12.20 9.86
N THR A 55 -6.78 11.56 10.73
CA THR A 55 -6.17 12.18 11.91
C THR A 55 -4.72 12.61 11.66
N ILE A 56 -4.15 12.23 10.51
CA ILE A 56 -2.79 12.58 10.11
C ILE A 56 -2.71 14.10 9.95
N LYS A 57 -1.68 14.68 10.56
CA LYS A 57 -1.34 16.10 10.45
C LYS A 57 0.07 16.19 9.90
N SER A 58 0.18 16.02 8.59
CA SER A 58 1.46 16.10 7.89
C SER A 58 1.50 17.33 6.99
N THR A 59 2.71 17.79 6.67
CA THR A 59 2.95 19.04 5.94
C THR A 59 3.66 18.80 4.60
N PHE A 60 3.35 17.70 3.91
CA PHE A 60 3.96 17.46 2.59
C PHE A 60 3.41 18.45 1.58
N SER A 61 4.30 18.96 0.71
CA SER A 61 3.90 19.70 -0.47
C SER A 61 3.60 18.75 -1.62
N GLU A 62 2.86 19.22 -2.64
CA GLU A 62 2.67 18.43 -3.88
C GLU A 62 4.01 18.06 -4.54
N ASP A 63 4.99 18.96 -4.48
CA ASP A 63 6.30 18.76 -5.08
C ASP A 63 7.14 17.74 -4.28
N ASP A 64 6.95 17.65 -2.96
CA ASP A 64 7.55 16.60 -2.14
C ASP A 64 7.05 15.23 -2.59
N ILE A 65 5.72 15.08 -2.72
CA ILE A 65 5.10 13.82 -3.16
C ILE A 65 5.54 13.49 -4.58
N LEU A 66 5.57 14.48 -5.48
CA LEU A 66 6.02 14.27 -6.85
C LEU A 66 7.47 13.78 -6.92
N PHE A 67 8.35 14.32 -6.09
CA PHE A 67 9.73 13.86 -5.98
C PHE A 67 9.79 12.41 -5.46
N ILE A 68 9.07 12.11 -4.38
CA ILE A 68 9.00 10.76 -3.80
C ILE A 68 8.46 9.74 -4.81
N LEU A 69 7.50 10.14 -5.65
CA LEU A 69 6.95 9.28 -6.69
C LEU A 69 7.94 8.91 -7.79
N ASN A 70 9.11 9.54 -7.87
CA ASN A 70 10.20 9.09 -8.75
C ASN A 70 11.06 7.99 -8.10
N LEU A 71 10.93 7.77 -6.79
CA LEU A 71 11.65 6.77 -6.01
C LEU A 71 10.86 5.46 -5.94
N SER A 72 11.53 4.32 -5.76
CA SER A 72 10.85 3.00 -5.73
C SER A 72 10.51 2.56 -4.30
N LEU A 73 9.97 3.47 -3.49
CA LEU A 73 9.71 3.22 -2.07
C LEU A 73 8.60 2.20 -1.83
N GLU A 74 7.66 2.02 -2.75
CA GLU A 74 6.54 1.09 -2.58
C GLU A 74 6.94 -0.39 -2.53
N ASN A 75 8.17 -0.70 -2.92
CA ASN A 75 8.73 -2.05 -2.83
C ASN A 75 9.13 -2.44 -1.40
N PHE A 76 9.17 -1.49 -0.47
CA PHE A 76 9.70 -1.67 0.88
C PHE A 76 8.63 -1.69 1.98
N VAL A 77 7.43 -2.18 1.66
CA VAL A 77 6.33 -2.35 2.64
C VAL A 77 6.76 -3.20 3.85
N ASN A 78 7.62 -4.20 3.62
CA ASN A 78 8.08 -5.11 4.68
C ASN A 78 9.14 -4.50 5.60
N ASP A 79 9.78 -3.41 5.19
CA ASP A 79 10.84 -2.70 5.92
C ASP A 79 10.40 -1.27 6.28
N ILE A 80 9.09 -1.08 6.50
CA ILE A 80 8.45 0.23 6.63
C ILE A 80 8.96 1.03 7.84
N GLU A 81 9.44 0.35 8.87
CA GLU A 81 10.07 0.96 10.03
C GLU A 81 11.38 1.69 9.68
N LYS A 82 12.02 1.33 8.57
CA LYS A 82 13.25 1.94 8.04
C LYS A 82 12.99 2.84 6.83
N LEU A 83 11.74 3.22 6.56
CA LEU A 83 11.39 3.98 5.35
C LEU A 83 12.22 5.26 5.14
N HIS A 84 12.49 6.01 6.21
CA HIS A 84 13.35 7.21 6.17
C HIS A 84 14.80 6.91 5.79
N THR A 85 15.36 5.78 6.25
CA THR A 85 16.69 5.31 5.84
C THR A 85 16.70 4.89 4.37
N ILE A 86 15.68 4.14 3.94
CA ILE A 86 15.56 3.70 2.54
C ILE A 86 15.42 4.92 1.60
N TYR A 87 14.67 5.93 2.04
CA TYR A 87 14.55 7.20 1.32
C TYR A 87 15.91 7.88 1.14
N ILE A 88 16.71 8.01 2.22
CA ILE A 88 18.00 8.72 2.13
C ILE A 88 19.01 7.94 1.26
N GLU A 89 18.97 6.61 1.30
CA GLU A 89 19.79 5.77 0.44
C GLU A 89 19.44 5.95 -1.05
N GLN A 90 18.15 6.04 -1.37
CA GLN A 90 17.68 6.24 -2.76
C GLN A 90 17.94 7.65 -3.29
N THR A 91 18.18 8.63 -2.41
CA THR A 91 18.36 10.05 -2.77
C THR A 91 19.79 10.55 -2.59
N ALA A 92 20.75 9.64 -2.39
CA ALA A 92 22.14 9.97 -2.09
C ALA A 92 22.84 10.81 -3.18
N LYS A 93 22.37 10.76 -4.44
CA LYS A 93 22.92 11.56 -5.54
C LYS A 93 22.38 12.99 -5.49
N GLU A 94 21.08 13.11 -5.31
CA GLU A 94 20.32 14.36 -5.22
C GLU A 94 20.71 15.16 -3.97
N LEU A 95 21.19 14.49 -2.92
CA LEU A 95 21.68 15.10 -1.69
C LEU A 95 22.88 16.05 -1.93
N LYS A 96 23.67 15.84 -2.98
CA LYS A 96 24.78 16.73 -3.34
C LYS A 96 24.32 18.00 -4.05
N GLU A 97 23.16 17.96 -4.70
CA GLU A 97 22.65 19.03 -5.57
C GLU A 97 21.56 19.84 -4.89
N ASN A 98 20.72 19.20 -4.08
CA ASN A 98 19.55 19.81 -3.44
C ASN A 98 19.33 19.26 -2.03
N SER A 99 20.39 19.33 -1.21
CA SER A 99 20.40 18.79 0.16
C SER A 99 19.25 19.30 1.03
N GLU A 100 18.94 20.59 0.99
CA GLU A 100 17.87 21.19 1.81
C GLU A 100 16.51 20.57 1.50
N PHE A 101 16.16 20.44 0.22
CA PHE A 101 14.91 19.81 -0.21
C PHE A 101 14.84 18.34 0.20
N VAL A 102 15.90 17.57 -0.06
CA VAL A 102 15.96 16.14 0.27
C VAL A 102 15.87 15.92 1.79
N LEU A 103 16.59 16.72 2.57
CA LEU A 103 16.58 16.61 4.03
C LEU A 103 15.24 17.04 4.65
N ASN A 104 14.55 18.02 4.06
CA ASN A 104 13.21 18.41 4.49
C ASN A 104 12.22 17.25 4.30
N ILE A 105 12.24 16.59 3.14
CA ILE A 105 11.40 15.40 2.91
C ILE A 105 11.78 14.26 3.86
N TYR A 106 13.08 14.03 4.09
CA TYR A 106 13.55 13.04 5.05
C TYR A 106 12.96 13.27 6.45
N GLN A 107 12.99 14.50 6.95
CA GLN A 107 12.39 14.86 8.25
C GLN A 107 10.90 14.55 8.28
N LYS A 108 10.16 14.96 7.24
CA LYS A 108 8.71 14.67 7.14
C LYS A 108 8.43 13.16 7.17
N ILE A 109 9.21 12.34 6.45
CA ILE A 109 9.08 10.87 6.47
C ILE A 109 9.47 10.29 7.84
N GLN A 110 10.48 10.86 8.49
CA GLN A 110 10.94 10.43 9.81
C GLN A 110 9.86 10.68 10.88
N ASP A 111 9.19 11.82 10.81
CA ASP A 111 8.14 12.24 11.75
C ASP A 111 6.86 11.39 11.63
N LEU A 112 6.64 10.76 10.48
CA LEU A 112 5.56 9.77 10.34
C LEU A 112 5.79 8.60 11.29
N ASN A 113 4.77 8.23 12.05
CA ASN A 113 4.79 6.99 12.83
C ASN A 113 4.59 5.76 11.94
N LEU A 114 4.72 4.57 12.51
CA LEU A 114 4.67 3.30 11.78
C LEU A 114 3.39 3.14 10.92
N ILE A 115 2.23 3.51 11.47
CA ILE A 115 0.94 3.39 10.78
C ILE A 115 0.84 4.41 9.65
N GLU A 116 1.30 5.64 9.88
CA GLU A 116 1.30 6.70 8.88
C GLU A 116 2.23 6.36 7.71
N ARG A 117 3.43 5.85 7.99
CA ARG A 117 4.37 5.35 6.97
C ARG A 117 3.72 4.25 6.13
N TYR A 118 3.03 3.32 6.79
CA TYR A 118 2.32 2.25 6.08
C TYR A 118 1.24 2.79 5.14
N ILE A 119 0.37 3.69 5.64
CA ILE A 119 -0.66 4.34 4.82
C ILE A 119 -0.02 5.11 3.66
N PHE A 120 1.06 5.86 3.94
CA PHE A 120 1.79 6.64 2.94
C PHE A 120 2.30 5.77 1.78
N ILE A 121 2.96 4.65 2.10
CA ILE A 121 3.42 3.69 1.09
C ILE A 121 2.24 3.06 0.32
N LEU A 122 1.13 2.75 0.98
CA LEU A 122 -0.07 2.27 0.29
C LEU A 122 -0.60 3.30 -0.71
N ARG A 123 -0.56 4.61 -0.40
CA ARG A 123 -0.96 5.66 -1.35
C ARG A 123 -0.03 5.73 -2.56
N ILE A 124 1.30 5.63 -2.36
CA ILE A 124 2.28 5.53 -3.46
C ILE A 124 1.93 4.34 -4.37
N LYS A 125 1.73 3.16 -3.77
CA LYS A 125 1.43 1.92 -4.49
C LYS A 125 0.14 2.02 -5.29
N SER A 126 -0.91 2.60 -4.72
CA SER A 126 -2.20 2.80 -5.40
C SER A 126 -2.07 3.75 -6.58
N LEU A 127 -1.40 4.88 -6.40
CA LEU A 127 -1.22 5.87 -7.46
C LEU A 127 -0.40 5.31 -8.64
N ARG A 128 0.63 4.49 -8.38
CA ARG A 128 1.43 3.84 -9.42
C ARG A 128 0.65 2.78 -10.23
N LYS A 129 -0.32 2.08 -9.62
CA LYS A 129 -1.13 1.07 -10.32
C LYS A 129 -2.01 1.65 -11.41
N GLU A 130 -2.51 2.88 -11.22
CA GLU A 130 -3.48 3.52 -12.10
C GLU A 130 -2.89 4.03 -13.43
N LYS A 131 -1.56 3.89 -13.68
CA LYS A 131 -0.86 4.33 -14.91
C LYS A 131 -1.30 5.74 -15.36
N ILE A 132 -1.37 6.66 -14.41
CA ILE A 132 -1.89 8.01 -14.60
C ILE A 132 -1.00 8.77 -15.58
N LYS A 133 -1.61 9.53 -16.51
CA LYS A 133 -0.87 10.40 -17.43
C LYS A 133 -0.15 11.49 -16.63
N GLN A 134 1.03 11.87 -17.09
CA GLN A 134 1.86 12.88 -16.41
C GLN A 134 1.15 14.25 -16.30
N THR A 135 0.22 14.57 -17.20
CA THR A 135 -0.61 15.77 -17.15
C THR A 135 -1.57 15.82 -15.96
N ASP A 136 -1.95 14.66 -15.42
CA ASP A 136 -2.98 14.53 -14.38
C ASP A 136 -2.38 14.17 -13.01
N ILE A 137 -1.05 14.06 -12.92
CA ILE A 137 -0.38 13.54 -11.73
C ILE A 137 -0.58 14.43 -10.50
N LYS A 138 -0.59 15.76 -10.67
CA LYS A 138 -0.86 16.69 -9.56
C LYS A 138 -2.28 16.54 -9.01
N THR A 139 -3.26 16.36 -9.89
CA THR A 139 -4.64 16.07 -9.49
C THR A 139 -4.75 14.75 -8.74
N ALA A 140 -4.02 13.73 -9.21
CA ALA A 140 -3.96 12.44 -8.54
C ALA A 140 -3.27 12.54 -7.16
N ILE A 141 -2.18 13.29 -7.03
CA ILE A 141 -1.51 13.55 -5.76
C ILE A 141 -2.51 14.16 -4.77
N LYS A 142 -3.25 15.21 -5.16
CA LYS A 142 -4.30 15.82 -4.32
C LYS A 142 -5.37 14.84 -3.87
N HIS A 143 -5.75 13.91 -4.74
CA HIS A 143 -6.77 12.93 -4.42
C HIS A 143 -6.26 11.85 -3.46
N TYR A 144 -5.11 11.24 -3.75
CA TYR A 144 -4.59 10.08 -3.02
C TYR A 144 -3.83 10.44 -1.75
N PHE A 145 -3.25 11.63 -1.68
CA PHE A 145 -2.43 12.10 -0.55
C PHE A 145 -3.10 13.22 0.24
N LYS A 146 -4.41 13.42 0.09
CA LYS A 146 -5.15 14.50 0.75
C LYS A 146 -4.83 14.64 2.24
N GLU A 147 -4.68 13.52 2.95
CA GLU A 147 -4.40 13.50 4.39
C GLU A 147 -2.95 13.86 4.76
N PHE A 148 -2.04 13.86 3.79
CA PHE A 148 -0.62 14.15 3.97
C PHE A 148 -0.21 15.53 3.50
N LEU A 149 -1.07 16.20 2.73
CA LEU A 149 -0.81 17.51 2.16
C LEU A 149 -1.20 18.64 3.13
N GLU A 150 -0.41 19.72 3.10
CA GLU A 150 -0.73 21.00 3.77
C GLU A 150 -1.91 21.74 3.12
#